data_AF-A0A535PIS4-F1
#
_entry.id   AF-A0A535PIS4-F1
#
_cell.length_a   1.000
_cell.length_b   1.000
_cell.length_c   1.000
_cell.angle_alpha   90.00
_cell.angle_beta   90.00
_cell.angle_gamma   90.00
#
_symmetry.space_group_name_H-M   'P 1'
#
loop_
_entity.id
_entity.type
_entity.pdbx_description
1 polymer ?
#
loop_
_entity_poly.entity_id
_entity_poly.type
_entity_poly.pdbx_seq_one_letter_code
_entity_poly.pdbx_strand_id
1 'polypeptide(L)'
;LDLGPASIAIVPREAEARLDLLCAELRPDEQAIRRLQRQMDRQRRAANPEHYDEQGRVKKRGKGAPRWKQSRGYQATRRRKASRERRLSAHRKSLHGRLVHQIVSVGNTILTEKISYQGWQKQYGRSVGLRAPGMLIAHLRRTVASTGGTLIEVPTRSTKLSQYCHGCSQMVRKPLSQRWHQCPCGIGPVQRDLYSAFLAAYLDPAEPIPSCAQYVVPWEGAEARLRAAHERVKERANEGQVVPRSMGIPRAGARLPQSRSEATPELLFLSRRGNVEAWKHRPEPPVL
;
A
#
# COMPACT_ATOMS: atom_id res chain seq x y z
N LEU A 1 -10.77 8.04 4.13
CA LEU A 1 -9.39 7.48 4.18
C LEU A 1 -9.35 6.23 3.34
N ASP A 2 -8.24 5.97 2.65
CA ASP A 2 -7.94 4.65 2.08
C ASP A 2 -6.57 4.18 2.60
N LEU A 3 -6.52 2.96 3.10
CA LEU A 3 -5.36 2.42 3.79
C LEU A 3 -4.75 1.29 2.98
N GLY A 4 -3.42 1.32 2.84
CA GLY A 4 -2.63 0.24 2.27
C GLY A 4 -1.65 -0.39 3.29
N PRO A 5 -0.95 -1.47 2.90
CA PRO A 5 0.05 -2.12 3.76
C PRO A 5 1.25 -1.24 4.16
N ALA A 6 1.47 -0.15 3.42
CA ALA A 6 2.59 0.78 3.61
C ALA A 6 2.19 2.26 3.51
N SER A 7 1.11 2.56 2.80
CA SER A 7 0.69 3.92 2.46
C SER A 7 -0.71 4.21 2.98
N ILE A 8 -1.04 5.49 3.08
CA ILE A 8 -2.38 5.97 3.42
C ILE A 8 -2.75 7.13 2.50
N ALA A 9 -3.94 7.09 1.93
CA ALA A 9 -4.57 8.23 1.29
C ALA A 9 -5.54 8.90 2.28
N ILE A 10 -5.35 10.19 2.47
CA ILE A 10 -6.14 11.05 3.36
C ILE A 10 -6.79 12.09 2.48
N VAL A 11 -8.11 12.02 2.34
CA VAL A 11 -8.89 12.97 1.55
C VAL A 11 -9.96 13.57 2.46
N PRO A 12 -9.70 14.76 3.00
CA PRO A 12 -10.72 15.56 3.67
C PRO A 12 -11.73 16.11 2.65
N ARG A 13 -12.92 16.49 3.12
CA ARG A 13 -13.92 17.13 2.24
C ARG A 13 -13.47 18.53 1.80
N GLU A 14 -12.93 19.32 2.73
CA GLU A 14 -12.66 20.76 2.53
C GLU A 14 -11.18 21.16 2.68
N ALA A 15 -10.29 20.20 2.93
CA ALA A 15 -8.86 20.45 3.10
C ALA A 15 -8.02 19.67 2.09
N GLU A 16 -6.71 19.90 2.12
CA GLU A 16 -5.77 19.27 1.20
C GLU A 16 -5.76 17.74 1.31
N ALA A 17 -5.74 17.08 0.15
CA ALA A 17 -5.54 15.64 0.08
C ALA A 17 -4.06 15.26 0.21
N ARG A 18 -3.79 14.09 0.78
CA ARG A 18 -2.44 13.58 1.02
C ARG A 18 -2.36 12.10 0.66
N LEU A 19 -1.21 11.70 0.15
CA LEU A 19 -0.85 10.29 -0.05
C LEU A 19 0.50 10.04 0.60
N ASP A 20 0.52 9.39 1.77
CA ASP A 20 1.70 9.33 2.62
C ASP A 20 2.22 7.92 2.84
N LEU A 21 3.55 7.81 3.02
CA LEU A 21 4.21 6.58 3.44
C LEU A 21 4.11 6.52 4.96
N LEU A 22 3.51 5.45 5.47
CA LEU A 22 3.39 5.24 6.91
C LEU A 22 4.77 5.17 7.55
N CYS A 23 4.97 5.96 8.61
CA CYS A 23 6.24 6.01 9.33
C CYS A 23 7.45 6.27 8.40
N ALA A 24 7.35 7.22 7.46
CA ALA A 24 8.41 7.53 6.51
C ALA A 24 9.77 7.81 7.19
N GLU A 25 9.74 8.42 8.39
CA GLU A 25 10.90 8.72 9.24
C GLU A 25 11.54 7.50 9.93
N LEU A 26 10.91 6.32 9.85
CA LEU A 26 11.43 5.12 10.49
C LEU A 26 12.74 4.67 9.80
N ARG A 27 13.77 4.42 10.60
CA ARG A 27 15.08 3.94 10.15
C ARG A 27 15.42 2.61 10.87
N PRO A 28 14.91 1.46 10.37
CA PRO A 28 15.20 0.17 10.99
C PRO A 28 16.64 -0.26 10.71
N ASP A 29 17.39 -0.58 11.76
CA ASP A 29 18.70 -1.24 11.65
C ASP A 29 18.52 -2.75 11.45
N GLU A 30 18.02 -3.12 10.27
CA GLU A 30 17.77 -4.53 9.89
C GLU A 30 19.05 -5.36 9.95
N GLN A 31 20.22 -4.75 9.69
CA GLN A 31 21.49 -5.46 9.71
C GLN A 31 21.88 -5.85 11.14
N ALA A 32 21.80 -4.93 12.12
CA ALA A 32 22.10 -5.27 13.51
C ALA A 32 21.10 -6.27 14.09
N ILE A 33 19.81 -6.16 13.78
CA ILE A 33 18.82 -7.15 14.20
C ILE A 33 19.17 -8.54 13.63
N ARG A 34 19.52 -8.63 12.35
CA ARG A 34 19.96 -9.89 11.72
C ARG A 34 21.23 -10.45 12.36
N ARG A 35 22.22 -9.59 12.68
CA ARG A 35 23.46 -10.01 13.37
C ARG A 35 23.14 -10.60 14.75
N LEU A 36 22.28 -9.94 15.53
CA LEU A 36 21.86 -10.43 16.85
C LEU A 36 21.07 -11.75 16.74
N GLN A 37 20.17 -11.89 15.77
CA GLN A 37 19.45 -13.15 15.53
C GLN A 37 20.41 -14.30 15.21
N ARG A 38 21.37 -14.09 14.29
CA ARG A 38 22.40 -15.10 13.96
C ARG A 38 23.26 -15.45 15.17
N GLN A 39 23.63 -14.46 15.99
CA GLN A 39 24.37 -14.70 17.23
C GLN A 39 23.55 -15.54 18.22
N MET A 40 22.26 -15.23 18.41
CA MET A 40 21.36 -16.01 19.25
C MET A 40 21.23 -17.46 18.76
N ASP A 41 21.12 -17.66 17.45
CA ASP A 41 21.03 -18.99 16.86
C ASP A 41 22.30 -19.82 17.07
N ARG A 42 23.49 -19.22 16.94
CA ARG A 42 24.77 -19.88 17.24
C ARG A 42 24.90 -20.23 18.73
N GLN A 43 24.58 -19.29 19.62
CA GLN A 43 24.60 -19.50 21.07
C GLN A 43 23.62 -20.61 21.48
N ARG A 44 22.42 -20.65 20.88
CA ARG A 44 21.43 -21.69 21.13
C ARG A 44 21.95 -23.06 20.69
N ARG A 45 22.53 -23.18 19.49
CA ARG A 45 23.10 -24.43 18.97
C ARG A 45 24.26 -24.95 19.82
N ALA A 46 25.22 -24.09 20.16
CA ALA A 46 26.38 -24.47 20.95
C ALA A 46 26.02 -24.93 22.38
N ALA A 47 25.00 -24.31 22.99
CA ALA A 47 24.55 -24.68 24.33
C ALA A 47 23.61 -25.90 24.38
N ASN A 48 23.12 -26.35 23.22
CA ASN A 48 22.08 -27.37 23.09
C ASN A 48 22.33 -28.31 21.89
N PRO A 49 23.54 -28.88 21.71
CA PRO A 49 23.86 -29.71 20.55
C PRO A 49 22.94 -30.94 20.44
N GLU A 50 22.46 -31.47 21.57
CA GLU A 50 21.59 -32.64 21.64
C GLU A 50 20.24 -32.44 20.92
N HIS A 51 19.79 -31.20 20.77
CA HIS A 51 18.52 -30.82 20.12
C HIS A 51 18.59 -30.78 18.60
N TYR A 52 19.78 -30.95 18.02
CA TYR A 52 20.01 -30.87 16.58
C TYR A 52 20.40 -32.24 16.03
N ASP A 53 19.90 -32.56 14.84
CA ASP A 53 20.35 -33.73 14.06
C ASP A 53 21.68 -33.42 13.33
N GLU A 54 22.23 -34.42 12.65
CA GLU A 54 23.46 -34.30 11.85
C GLU A 54 23.35 -33.24 10.73
N GLN A 55 22.13 -32.94 10.29
CA GLN A 55 21.82 -31.94 9.28
C GLN A 55 21.58 -30.54 9.88
N GLY A 56 21.72 -30.38 11.21
CA GLY A 56 21.53 -29.13 11.93
C GLY A 56 20.07 -28.68 12.07
N ARG A 57 19.10 -29.57 11.82
CA ARG A 57 17.66 -29.35 12.01
C ARG A 57 17.27 -29.69 13.44
N VAL A 58 16.20 -29.07 13.93
CA VAL A 58 15.71 -29.33 15.29
C VAL A 58 15.03 -30.70 15.31
N LYS A 59 15.50 -31.60 16.19
CA LYS A 59 14.89 -32.93 16.40
C LYS A 59 13.43 -32.78 16.88
N LYS A 60 12.54 -33.66 16.42
CA LYS A 60 11.15 -33.71 16.90
C LYS A 60 11.15 -34.02 18.39
N ARG A 61 10.37 -33.27 19.18
CA ARG A 61 10.30 -33.45 20.64
C ARG A 61 9.30 -34.55 21.00
N GLY A 62 9.78 -35.61 21.63
CA GLY A 62 8.95 -36.62 22.30
C GLY A 62 8.77 -36.36 23.79
N LYS A 63 8.02 -37.22 24.49
CA LYS A 63 7.98 -37.25 25.97
C LYS A 63 9.39 -37.48 26.49
N GLY A 64 9.87 -36.62 27.40
CA GLY A 64 11.23 -36.69 27.98
C GLY A 64 12.31 -35.89 27.26
N ALA A 65 12.00 -35.14 26.19
CA ALA A 65 13.00 -34.32 25.51
C ALA A 65 13.63 -33.28 26.47
N PRO A 66 14.97 -33.09 26.42
CA PRO A 66 15.65 -32.15 27.30
C PRO A 66 15.07 -30.73 27.21
N ARG A 67 15.26 -29.93 28.26
CA ARG A 67 14.89 -28.51 28.24
C ARG A 67 15.96 -27.73 27.50
N TRP A 68 15.56 -26.76 26.69
CA TRP A 68 16.48 -25.81 26.06
C TRP A 68 17.19 -24.99 27.14
N LYS A 69 18.50 -25.17 27.25
CA LYS A 69 19.38 -24.37 28.10
C LYS A 69 19.54 -22.98 27.50
N GLN A 70 19.32 -21.96 28.31
CA GLN A 70 19.54 -20.55 27.93
C GLN A 70 20.72 -20.00 28.73
N SER A 71 21.89 -19.92 28.10
CA SER A 71 23.08 -19.34 28.72
C SER A 71 22.88 -17.86 29.07
N ARG A 72 23.64 -17.35 30.05
CA ARG A 72 23.65 -15.92 30.40
C ARG A 72 23.94 -15.04 29.18
N GLY A 73 24.88 -15.48 28.32
CA GLY A 73 25.19 -14.81 27.05
C GLY A 73 24.03 -14.79 26.06
N TYR A 74 23.28 -15.90 25.90
CA TYR A 74 22.07 -15.93 25.07
C TYR A 74 21.02 -14.95 25.58
N GLN A 75 20.78 -14.91 26.90
CA GLN A 75 19.84 -13.98 27.50
C GLN A 75 20.25 -12.53 27.29
N ALA A 76 21.55 -12.20 27.41
CA ALA A 76 22.07 -10.87 27.14
C ALA A 76 21.84 -10.46 25.67
N THR A 77 22.15 -11.33 24.70
CA THR A 77 21.88 -11.07 23.27
C THR A 77 20.38 -10.88 23.00
N ARG A 78 19.53 -11.72 23.60
CA ARG A 78 18.07 -11.60 23.51
C ARG A 78 17.57 -10.25 24.05
N ARG A 79 18.08 -9.80 25.20
CA ARG A 79 17.75 -8.47 25.77
C ARG A 79 18.19 -7.32 24.86
N ARG A 80 19.37 -7.42 24.23
CA ARG A 80 19.86 -6.44 23.24
C ARG A 80 18.94 -6.36 22.02
N LYS A 81 18.54 -7.51 21.46
CA LYS A 81 17.57 -7.57 20.35
C LYS A 81 16.23 -6.96 20.75
N ALA A 82 15.67 -7.40 21.88
CA ALA A 82 14.39 -6.90 22.39
C ALA A 82 14.41 -5.38 22.63
N SER A 83 15.52 -4.84 23.12
CA SER A 83 15.65 -3.40 23.36
C SER A 83 15.67 -2.59 22.06
N ARG A 84 16.31 -3.11 21.00
CA ARG A 84 16.28 -2.48 19.67
C ARG A 84 14.87 -2.52 19.07
N GLU A 85 14.20 -3.66 19.15
CA GLU A 85 12.81 -3.82 18.67
C GLU A 85 11.84 -2.92 19.45
N ARG A 86 12.05 -2.77 20.78
CA ARG A 86 11.28 -1.85 21.62
C ARG A 86 11.44 -0.40 21.18
N ARG A 87 12.68 0.06 20.95
CA ARG A 87 12.96 1.43 20.46
C ARG A 87 12.27 1.69 19.11
N LEU A 88 12.36 0.73 18.19
CA LEU A 88 11.70 0.83 16.88
C LEU A 88 10.18 0.90 17.03
N SER A 89 9.59 0.05 17.88
CA SER A 89 8.15 0.04 18.14
C SER A 89 7.66 1.34 18.80
N ALA A 90 8.43 1.88 19.75
CA ALA A 90 8.12 3.16 20.40
C ALA A 90 8.17 4.33 19.42
N HIS A 91 9.21 4.41 18.57
CA HIS A 91 9.30 5.44 17.55
C HIS A 91 8.12 5.36 16.57
N ARG A 92 7.79 4.15 16.10
CA ARG A 92 6.61 3.91 15.26
C ARG A 92 5.30 4.34 15.93
N LYS A 93 5.12 4.03 17.21
CA LYS A 93 3.96 4.46 18.00
C LYS A 93 3.87 5.99 18.06
N SER A 94 5.00 6.68 18.22
CA SER A 94 5.06 8.14 18.20
C SER A 94 4.68 8.72 16.84
N LEU A 95 5.20 8.15 15.74
CA LEU A 95 4.87 8.60 14.38
C LEU A 95 3.39 8.40 14.06
N HIS A 96 2.81 7.26 14.46
CA HIS A 96 1.38 7.03 14.31
C HIS A 96 0.55 7.98 15.19
N GLY A 97 0.99 8.28 16.41
CA GLY A 97 0.35 9.30 17.26
C GLY A 97 0.31 10.66 16.58
N ARG A 98 1.45 11.12 16.03
CA ARG A 98 1.54 12.37 15.27
C ARG A 98 0.58 12.38 14.08
N LEU A 99 0.58 11.32 13.28
CA LEU A 99 -0.30 11.22 12.10
C LEU A 99 -1.79 11.22 12.49
N VAL A 100 -2.16 10.52 13.57
CA VAL A 100 -3.54 10.51 14.07
C VAL A 100 -3.99 11.89 14.50
N HIS A 101 -3.17 12.64 15.24
CA HIS A 101 -3.51 14.01 15.61
C HIS A 101 -3.66 14.92 14.39
N GLN A 102 -2.82 14.77 13.36
CA GLN A 102 -2.97 15.50 12.10
C GLN A 102 -4.27 15.14 11.35
N ILE A 103 -4.71 13.87 11.42
CA ILE A 103 -5.97 13.47 10.78
C ILE A 103 -7.15 14.06 11.56
N VAL A 104 -7.14 13.92 12.90
CA VAL A 104 -8.23 14.38 13.77
C VAL A 104 -8.34 15.91 13.79
N SER A 105 -7.23 16.65 13.60
CA SER A 105 -7.26 18.11 13.50
C SER A 105 -7.98 18.61 12.24
N VAL A 106 -8.12 17.77 11.22
CA VAL A 106 -8.80 18.11 9.97
C VAL A 106 -10.26 17.64 9.98
N GLY A 107 -10.57 16.54 10.68
CA GLY A 107 -11.94 16.05 10.80
C GLY A 107 -12.08 14.96 11.85
N ASN A 108 -13.22 14.96 12.54
CA ASN A 108 -13.54 14.03 13.63
C ASN A 108 -14.46 12.88 13.20
N THR A 109 -15.13 12.98 12.04
CA THR A 109 -15.87 11.87 11.41
C THR A 109 -15.04 11.28 10.28
N ILE A 110 -14.58 10.05 10.48
CA ILE A 110 -13.58 9.41 9.62
C ILE A 110 -14.16 8.12 9.05
N LEU A 111 -14.24 8.06 7.71
CA LEU A 111 -14.64 6.86 6.99
C LEU A 111 -13.39 6.17 6.42
N THR A 112 -13.32 4.84 6.57
CA THR A 112 -12.26 3.99 6.00
C THR A 112 -12.82 2.63 5.62
N GLU A 113 -12.21 1.96 4.65
CA GLU A 113 -12.58 0.59 4.30
C GLU A 113 -12.25 -0.41 5.44
N LYS A 114 -13.17 -1.36 5.68
CA LYS A 114 -12.98 -2.47 6.61
C LYS A 114 -12.07 -3.53 5.98
N ILE A 115 -10.84 -3.62 6.48
CA ILE A 115 -9.79 -4.49 5.96
C ILE A 115 -9.38 -5.59 6.94
N SER A 116 -8.85 -6.69 6.40
CA SER A 116 -8.27 -7.77 7.22
C SER A 116 -6.77 -7.56 7.43
N TYR A 117 -6.40 -7.03 8.60
CA TYR A 117 -4.99 -6.86 8.99
C TYR A 117 -4.25 -8.20 9.10
N GLN A 118 -4.94 -9.28 9.49
CA GLN A 118 -4.36 -10.62 9.52
C GLN A 118 -4.03 -11.12 8.10
N GLY A 119 -4.94 -10.88 7.14
CA GLY A 119 -4.70 -11.19 5.73
C GLY A 119 -3.51 -10.41 5.18
N TRP A 120 -3.44 -9.12 5.47
CA TRP A 120 -2.29 -8.30 5.11
C TRP A 120 -0.99 -8.74 5.76
N GLN A 121 -1.00 -9.20 7.02
CA GLN A 121 0.20 -9.72 7.66
C GLN A 121 0.72 -10.97 6.96
N LYS A 122 -0.17 -11.86 6.48
CA LYS A 122 0.22 -13.05 5.71
C LYS A 122 0.81 -12.67 4.34
N GLN A 123 0.19 -11.73 3.63
CA GLN A 123 0.59 -11.38 2.27
C GLN A 123 1.73 -10.36 2.19
N TYR A 124 1.80 -9.43 3.16
CA TYR A 124 2.69 -8.27 3.16
C TYR A 124 3.47 -8.16 4.48
N GLY A 125 3.83 -9.29 5.10
CA GLY A 125 4.39 -9.36 6.45
C GLY A 125 5.58 -8.44 6.72
N ARG A 126 6.48 -8.25 5.74
CA ARG A 126 7.59 -7.29 5.87
C ARG A 126 7.10 -5.85 5.98
N SER A 127 6.21 -5.44 5.08
CA SER A 127 5.67 -4.07 5.06
C SER A 127 4.81 -3.83 6.30
N VAL A 128 3.87 -4.73 6.59
CA VAL A 128 2.97 -4.62 7.74
C VAL A 128 3.73 -4.65 9.06
N GLY A 129 4.73 -5.53 9.18
CA GLY A 129 5.56 -5.62 10.38
C GLY A 129 6.40 -4.36 10.62
N LEU A 130 6.82 -3.67 9.56
CA LEU A 130 7.57 -2.41 9.67
C LEU A 130 6.63 -1.22 9.91
N ARG A 131 5.60 -1.07 9.08
CA ARG A 131 4.73 0.11 8.96
C ARG A 131 3.54 0.08 9.94
N ALA A 132 3.12 -1.11 10.36
CA ALA A 132 2.04 -1.36 11.31
C ALA A 132 0.74 -0.56 11.07
N PRO A 133 0.09 -0.67 9.89
CA PRO A 133 -1.17 0.02 9.62
C PRO A 133 -2.28 -0.32 10.63
N GLY A 134 -2.30 -1.54 11.18
CA GLY A 134 -3.25 -1.88 12.25
C GLY A 134 -3.04 -1.09 13.55
N MET A 135 -1.79 -0.70 13.86
CA MET A 135 -1.49 0.17 15.00
C MET A 135 -2.05 1.58 14.78
N LEU A 136 -1.94 2.10 13.55
CA LEU A 136 -2.52 3.39 13.17
C LEU A 136 -4.02 3.41 13.43
N ILE A 137 -4.75 2.42 12.91
CA ILE A 137 -6.22 2.37 13.06
C ILE A 137 -6.63 2.15 14.51
N ALA A 138 -5.88 1.35 15.28
CA ALA A 138 -6.13 1.21 16.71
C ALA A 138 -5.89 2.52 17.50
N HIS A 139 -4.91 3.33 17.10
CA HIS A 139 -4.67 4.67 17.68
C HIS A 139 -5.75 5.66 17.26
N LEU A 140 -6.12 5.65 15.98
CA LEU A 140 -7.16 6.51 15.42
C LEU A 140 -8.49 6.27 16.12
N ARG A 141 -8.92 5.00 16.25
CA ARG A 141 -10.14 4.61 16.95
C ARG A 141 -10.20 5.15 18.37
N ARG A 142 -9.10 5.01 19.14
CA ARG A 142 -9.02 5.53 20.52
C ARG A 142 -9.07 7.06 20.57
N THR A 143 -8.32 7.73 19.68
CA THR A 143 -8.19 9.20 19.71
C THR A 143 -9.50 9.87 19.30
N VAL A 144 -10.12 9.38 18.23
CA VAL A 144 -11.42 9.86 17.75
C VAL A 144 -12.49 9.69 18.81
N ALA A 145 -12.55 8.54 19.49
CA ALA A 145 -13.48 8.31 20.59
C ALA A 145 -13.24 9.27 21.76
N SER A 146 -11.98 9.57 22.11
CA SER A 146 -11.66 10.53 23.19
C SER A 146 -11.99 11.98 22.85
N THR A 147 -12.11 12.33 21.56
CA THR A 147 -12.46 13.68 21.10
C THR A 147 -13.93 13.81 20.67
N GLY A 148 -14.78 12.84 21.00
CA GLY A 148 -16.20 12.84 20.63
C GLY A 148 -16.49 12.65 19.13
N GLY A 149 -15.50 12.21 18.35
CA GLY A 149 -15.67 11.90 16.93
C GLY A 149 -16.04 10.43 16.69
N THR A 150 -16.16 10.07 15.41
CA THR A 150 -16.54 8.71 14.98
C THR A 150 -15.60 8.15 13.91
N LEU A 151 -15.12 6.93 14.11
CA LEU A 151 -14.42 6.15 13.07
C LEU A 151 -15.37 5.08 12.53
N ILE A 152 -15.72 5.19 11.25
CA ILE A 152 -16.65 4.29 10.57
C ILE A 152 -15.88 3.42 9.58
N GLU A 153 -16.00 2.10 9.76
CA GLU A 153 -15.40 1.10 8.86
C GLU A 153 -16.44 0.58 7.87
N VAL A 154 -16.32 0.99 6.61
CA VAL A 154 -17.28 0.62 5.55
C VAL A 154 -16.92 -0.72 4.90
N PRO A 155 -17.90 -1.56 4.55
CA PRO A 155 -17.65 -2.87 3.94
C PRO A 155 -16.99 -2.76 2.56
N THR A 156 -15.83 -3.42 2.38
CA THR A 156 -15.07 -3.44 1.11
C THR A 156 -15.80 -4.18 -0.03
N ARG A 157 -16.58 -5.21 0.29
CA ARG A 157 -17.21 -6.08 -0.72
C ARG A 157 -18.43 -5.46 -1.40
N SER A 158 -19.20 -4.64 -0.68
CA SER A 158 -20.36 -3.95 -1.24
C SER A 158 -19.96 -2.64 -1.90
N THR A 159 -19.12 -1.84 -1.24
CA THR A 159 -18.69 -0.52 -1.75
C THR A 159 -17.77 -0.62 -2.97
N LYS A 160 -16.82 -1.57 -2.95
CA LYS A 160 -15.82 -1.80 -4.02
C LYS A 160 -15.17 -0.49 -4.52
N LEU A 161 -14.78 0.40 -3.61
CA LEU A 161 -14.36 1.77 -3.94
C LEU A 161 -13.15 1.84 -4.89
N SER A 162 -12.25 0.86 -4.83
CA SER A 162 -11.12 0.76 -5.76
C SER A 162 -11.51 0.36 -7.20
N GLN A 163 -12.73 -0.14 -7.39
CA GLN A 163 -13.25 -0.65 -8.67
C GLN A 163 -14.30 0.28 -9.27
N TYR A 164 -15.12 0.90 -8.42
CA TYR A 164 -16.22 1.80 -8.79
C TYR A 164 -15.73 3.07 -9.51
N CYS A 165 -16.57 3.62 -10.39
CA CYS A 165 -16.40 4.94 -11.00
C CYS A 165 -17.64 5.80 -10.71
N HIS A 166 -17.46 6.99 -10.15
CA HIS A 166 -18.58 7.87 -9.83
C HIS A 166 -19.17 8.61 -11.05
N GLY A 167 -18.47 8.64 -12.18
CA GLY A 167 -18.99 9.27 -13.40
C GLY A 167 -20.03 8.41 -14.11
N CYS A 168 -19.84 7.09 -14.15
CA CYS A 168 -20.68 6.17 -14.93
C CYS A 168 -21.22 4.98 -14.14
N SER A 169 -21.01 4.92 -12.83
CA SER A 169 -21.37 3.80 -11.94
C SER A 169 -20.79 2.42 -12.31
N GLN A 170 -19.90 2.33 -13.30
CA GLN A 170 -19.29 1.06 -13.68
C GLN A 170 -18.30 0.57 -12.62
N MET A 171 -18.34 -0.73 -12.33
CA MET A 171 -17.37 -1.40 -11.46
C MET A 171 -16.41 -2.22 -12.31
N VAL A 172 -15.18 -1.74 -12.45
CA VAL A 172 -14.13 -2.44 -13.22
C VAL A 172 -13.09 -2.98 -12.25
N ARG A 173 -12.88 -4.30 -12.28
CA ARG A 173 -11.82 -4.96 -11.51
C ARG A 173 -10.45 -4.46 -12.00
N LYS A 174 -9.61 -4.03 -11.06
CA LYS A 174 -8.26 -3.52 -11.34
C LYS A 174 -7.23 -4.41 -10.64
N PRO A 175 -6.16 -4.86 -11.33
CA PRO A 175 -5.07 -5.56 -10.66
C PRO A 175 -4.37 -4.64 -9.65
N LEU A 176 -3.67 -5.24 -8.68
CA LEU A 176 -2.93 -4.49 -7.67
C LEU A 176 -1.79 -3.64 -8.26
N SER A 177 -1.31 -3.93 -9.47
CA SER A 177 -0.33 -3.11 -10.18
C SER A 177 -0.93 -1.84 -10.80
N GLN A 178 -2.24 -1.81 -11.09
CA GLN A 178 -2.90 -0.66 -11.67
C GLN A 178 -3.20 0.37 -10.58
N ARG A 179 -2.35 1.39 -10.47
CA ARG A 179 -2.42 2.44 -9.43
C ARG A 179 -3.11 3.73 -9.87
N TRP A 180 -3.69 3.72 -11.06
CA TRP A 180 -4.42 4.84 -11.62
C TRP A 180 -5.86 4.43 -11.91
N HIS A 181 -6.79 5.28 -11.50
CA HIS A 181 -8.16 5.26 -11.97
C HIS A 181 -8.23 6.12 -13.23
N GLN A 182 -8.59 5.50 -14.34
CA GLN A 182 -8.88 6.15 -15.59
C GLN A 182 -10.08 5.42 -16.20
N CYS A 183 -11.16 6.15 -16.46
CA CYS A 183 -12.41 5.60 -16.92
C CYS A 183 -12.76 6.16 -18.31
N PRO A 184 -13.32 5.36 -19.23
CA PRO A 184 -13.80 5.85 -20.53
C PRO A 184 -14.84 6.97 -20.46
N CYS A 185 -15.53 7.14 -19.32
CA CYS A 185 -16.48 8.24 -19.12
C CYS A 185 -15.83 9.62 -18.87
N GLY A 186 -14.50 9.71 -18.86
CA GLY A 186 -13.76 10.95 -18.66
C GLY A 186 -13.22 11.16 -17.24
N ILE A 187 -13.65 10.37 -16.25
CA ILE A 187 -13.08 10.45 -14.90
C ILE A 187 -11.65 9.92 -14.87
N GLY A 188 -10.74 10.76 -14.37
CA GLY A 188 -9.31 10.48 -14.26
C GLY A 188 -8.49 11.10 -15.40
N PRO A 189 -7.15 10.95 -15.38
CA PRO A 189 -6.39 10.07 -14.50
C PRO A 189 -6.24 10.60 -13.06
N VAL A 190 -6.56 9.75 -12.08
CA VAL A 190 -6.31 10.04 -10.65
C VAL A 190 -5.69 8.82 -9.97
N GLN A 191 -4.79 9.03 -9.00
CA GLN A 191 -4.21 7.92 -8.25
C GLN A 191 -5.31 7.13 -7.51
N ARG A 192 -5.30 5.82 -7.65
CA ARG A 192 -6.41 4.95 -7.26
C ARG A 192 -6.75 5.03 -5.78
N ASP A 193 -5.75 5.06 -4.90
CA ASP A 193 -5.97 5.05 -3.45
C ASP A 193 -6.51 6.43 -2.99
N LEU A 194 -6.04 7.54 -3.57
CA LEU A 194 -6.62 8.88 -3.43
C LEU A 194 -8.07 8.92 -3.90
N TYR A 195 -8.37 8.32 -5.04
CA TYR A 195 -9.73 8.23 -5.56
C TYR A 195 -10.66 7.41 -4.65
N SER A 196 -10.21 6.25 -4.15
CA SER A 196 -10.98 5.45 -3.20
C SER A 196 -11.21 6.18 -1.87
N ALA A 197 -10.21 6.94 -1.39
CA ALA A 197 -10.35 7.77 -0.21
C ALA A 197 -11.35 8.92 -0.40
N PHE A 198 -11.39 9.53 -1.60
CA PHE A 198 -12.39 10.52 -1.98
C PHE A 198 -13.80 9.91 -1.95
N LEU A 199 -14.00 8.77 -2.62
CA LEU A 199 -15.31 8.10 -2.61
C LEU A 199 -15.76 7.77 -1.18
N ALA A 200 -14.84 7.25 -0.35
CA ALA A 200 -15.12 6.97 1.05
C ALA A 200 -15.51 8.23 1.84
N ALA A 201 -14.97 9.41 1.51
CA ALA A 201 -15.24 10.65 2.25
C ALA A 201 -16.67 11.17 2.06
N TYR A 202 -17.33 10.83 0.95
CA TYR A 202 -18.69 11.27 0.61
C TYR A 202 -19.72 10.14 0.62
N LEU A 203 -19.31 8.93 1.00
CA LEU A 203 -20.21 7.81 1.16
C LEU A 203 -21.13 8.02 2.36
N ASP A 204 -22.40 7.66 2.21
CA ASP A 204 -23.32 7.55 3.34
C ASP A 204 -22.96 6.31 4.18
N PRO A 205 -22.61 6.47 5.47
CA PRO A 205 -22.31 5.33 6.32
C PRO A 205 -23.53 4.46 6.67
N ALA A 206 -24.75 5.01 6.64
CA ALA A 206 -25.97 4.25 6.90
C ALA A 206 -26.32 3.34 5.71
N GLU A 207 -26.13 3.85 4.50
CA GLU A 207 -26.32 3.13 3.24
C GLU A 207 -25.05 3.19 2.40
N PRO A 208 -24.06 2.29 2.66
CA PRO A 208 -22.75 2.34 2.02
C PRO A 208 -22.80 1.77 0.58
N ILE A 209 -23.65 2.37 -0.25
CA ILE A 209 -23.82 2.08 -1.68
C ILE A 209 -23.44 3.35 -2.44
N PRO A 210 -22.33 3.33 -3.20
CA PRO A 210 -21.92 4.50 -3.97
C PRO A 210 -22.86 4.72 -5.16
N SER A 211 -23.29 5.98 -5.34
CA SER A 211 -24.14 6.42 -6.45
C SER A 211 -23.55 7.66 -7.13
N CYS A 212 -23.65 7.78 -8.45
CA CYS A 212 -23.10 8.92 -9.20
C CYS A 212 -23.55 10.28 -8.63
N ALA A 213 -24.84 10.39 -8.28
CA ALA A 213 -25.44 11.64 -7.79
C ALA A 213 -24.76 12.18 -6.52
N GLN A 214 -24.19 11.30 -5.68
CA GLN A 214 -23.50 11.69 -4.45
C GLN A 214 -22.20 12.45 -4.72
N TYR A 215 -21.60 12.30 -5.90
CA TYR A 215 -20.23 12.75 -6.17
C TYR A 215 -20.14 13.91 -7.18
N VAL A 216 -21.23 14.27 -7.85
CA VAL A 216 -21.22 15.34 -8.88
C VAL A 216 -20.67 16.65 -8.32
N VAL A 217 -21.30 17.18 -7.26
CA VAL A 217 -20.87 18.44 -6.64
C VAL A 217 -19.51 18.31 -5.94
N PRO A 218 -19.24 17.26 -5.13
CA PRO A 218 -17.94 17.07 -4.52
C PRO A 218 -16.75 16.94 -5.48
N TRP A 219 -16.96 16.45 -6.70
CA TRP A 219 -15.87 16.14 -7.62
C TRP A 219 -15.15 17.40 -8.12
N GLU A 220 -15.90 18.46 -8.45
CA GLU A 220 -15.37 19.68 -9.07
C GLU A 220 -14.18 20.27 -8.28
N GLY A 221 -14.31 20.36 -6.95
CA GLY A 221 -13.24 20.83 -6.07
C GLY A 221 -12.27 19.75 -5.58
N ALA A 222 -12.65 18.47 -5.67
CA ALA A 222 -11.78 17.38 -5.23
C ALA A 222 -10.68 17.07 -6.25
N GLU A 223 -10.98 17.10 -7.54
CA GLU A 223 -10.03 16.66 -8.58
C GLU A 223 -8.69 17.40 -8.47
N ALA A 224 -8.72 18.73 -8.36
CA ALA A 224 -7.52 19.56 -8.22
C ALA A 224 -6.70 19.19 -6.98
N ARG A 225 -7.36 18.94 -5.84
CA ARG A 225 -6.70 18.54 -4.59
C ARG A 225 -6.08 17.14 -4.70
N LEU A 226 -6.74 16.19 -5.34
CA LEU A 226 -6.20 14.85 -5.57
C LEU A 226 -5.00 14.89 -6.51
N ARG A 227 -5.05 15.73 -7.55
CA ARG A 227 -3.92 15.96 -8.47
C ARG A 227 -2.73 16.54 -7.74
N ALA A 228 -2.93 17.63 -6.99
CA ALA A 228 -1.89 18.26 -6.17
C ALA A 228 -1.28 17.30 -5.13
N ALA A 229 -2.10 16.45 -4.50
CA ALA A 229 -1.62 15.42 -3.59
C ALA A 229 -0.64 14.44 -4.24
N HIS A 230 -0.89 14.06 -5.50
CA HIS A 230 -0.01 13.17 -6.24
C HIS A 230 1.23 13.89 -6.78
N GLU A 231 1.14 15.15 -7.20
CA GLU A 231 2.33 15.93 -7.59
C GLU A 231 3.35 16.02 -6.43
N ARG A 232 2.89 16.25 -5.20
CA ARG A 232 3.74 16.18 -3.99
C ARG A 232 4.39 14.83 -3.75
N VAL A 233 3.80 13.74 -4.25
CA VAL A 233 4.45 12.42 -4.22
C VAL A 233 5.60 12.36 -5.23
N LYS A 234 5.41 12.93 -6.43
CA LYS A 234 6.46 13.01 -7.45
C LYS A 234 7.62 13.89 -6.99
N GLU A 235 7.34 15.05 -6.40
CA GLU A 235 8.36 15.94 -5.82
C GLU A 235 9.22 15.20 -4.79
N ARG A 236 8.59 14.55 -3.81
CA ARG A 236 9.31 13.71 -2.83
C ARG A 236 10.13 12.60 -3.48
N ALA A 237 9.64 11.98 -4.56
CA ALA A 237 10.40 10.97 -5.29
C ALA A 237 11.62 11.58 -5.99
N ASN A 238 11.49 12.76 -6.58
CA ASN A 238 12.59 13.50 -7.23
C ASN A 238 13.65 13.96 -6.22
N GLU A 239 13.24 14.28 -4.98
CA GLU A 239 14.13 14.56 -3.84
C GLU A 239 14.83 13.30 -3.29
N GLY A 240 14.59 12.12 -3.86
CA GLY A 240 15.18 10.86 -3.42
C GLY A 240 14.54 10.25 -2.17
N GLN A 241 13.36 10.74 -1.74
CA GLN A 241 12.63 10.12 -0.66
C GLN A 241 12.08 8.74 -1.06
N VAL A 242 11.92 7.86 -0.07
CA VAL A 242 11.39 6.51 -0.31
C VAL A 242 9.90 6.58 -0.62
N VAL A 243 9.54 6.31 -1.87
CA VAL A 243 8.14 6.23 -2.32
C VAL A 243 7.79 4.78 -2.72
N PRO A 244 6.79 4.14 -2.08
CA PRO A 244 6.40 2.78 -2.41
C PRO A 244 5.66 2.72 -3.75
N ARG A 245 5.80 1.60 -4.48
CA ARG A 245 5.10 1.36 -5.76
C ARG A 245 3.59 1.51 -5.68
N SER A 246 3.00 1.33 -4.48
CA SER A 246 1.56 1.52 -4.29
C SER A 246 1.09 2.94 -4.60
N MET A 247 1.98 3.94 -4.52
CA MET A 247 1.65 5.33 -4.80
C MET A 247 1.65 5.70 -6.29
N GLY A 248 1.98 4.77 -7.19
CA GLY A 248 1.82 5.00 -8.63
C GLY A 248 2.98 5.74 -9.32
N ILE A 249 4.13 5.92 -8.63
CA ILE A 249 5.35 6.42 -9.25
C ILE A 249 6.07 5.27 -9.99
N PRO A 250 6.24 5.35 -11.32
CA PRO A 250 7.05 4.39 -12.07
C PRO A 250 8.52 4.48 -11.66
N ARG A 251 9.28 3.39 -11.80
CA ARG A 251 10.75 3.47 -11.69
C ARG A 251 11.28 4.40 -12.79
N ALA A 252 12.37 5.11 -12.51
CA ALA A 252 13.15 5.75 -13.56
C ALA A 252 13.40 4.73 -14.69
N GLY A 253 12.94 5.05 -15.92
CA GLY A 253 13.02 4.18 -17.09
C GLY A 253 11.78 3.35 -17.45
N ALA A 254 10.67 3.41 -16.69
CA ALA A 254 9.41 2.78 -17.10
C ALA A 254 8.56 3.72 -17.97
N ARG A 255 8.22 3.30 -19.20
CA ARG A 255 7.34 4.07 -20.12
C ARG A 255 5.99 4.34 -19.45
N LEU A 256 5.60 5.61 -19.37
CA LEU A 256 4.21 5.98 -19.08
C LEU A 256 3.30 5.34 -20.13
N PRO A 257 2.09 4.87 -19.77
CA PRO A 257 1.07 4.57 -20.77
C PRO A 257 0.87 5.84 -21.58
N GLN A 258 1.11 5.77 -22.90
CA GLN A 258 0.85 6.88 -23.79
C GLN A 258 -0.60 7.30 -23.58
N SER A 259 -0.80 8.57 -23.20
CA SER A 259 -2.07 9.24 -23.46
C SER A 259 -2.40 8.97 -24.92
N ARG A 260 -3.58 8.39 -25.21
CA ARG A 260 -4.09 8.40 -26.57
C ARG A 260 -4.22 9.86 -26.96
N SER A 261 -3.23 10.38 -27.68
CA SER A 261 -3.32 11.65 -28.37
C SER A 261 -4.55 11.58 -29.26
N GLU A 262 -5.31 12.67 -29.27
CA GLU A 262 -6.45 12.89 -30.15
C GLU A 262 -6.10 12.42 -31.56
N ALA A 263 -6.97 11.60 -32.14
CA ALA A 263 -6.83 11.19 -33.53
C ALA A 263 -6.99 12.45 -34.38
N THR A 264 -5.90 12.94 -34.95
CA THR A 264 -5.92 13.86 -36.08
C THR A 264 -6.80 13.23 -37.16
N PRO A 265 -7.80 13.94 -37.73
CA PRO A 265 -8.58 13.40 -38.83
C PRO A 265 -7.68 13.40 -40.07
N GLU A 266 -7.06 12.25 -40.33
CA GLU A 266 -6.24 12.05 -41.52
C GLU A 266 -7.16 11.98 -42.74
N LEU A 267 -6.92 12.89 -43.68
CA LEU A 267 -7.67 13.08 -44.91
C LEU A 267 -7.75 11.80 -45.73
N LEU A 268 -8.98 11.43 -46.07
CA LEU A 268 -9.33 10.37 -47.01
C LEU A 268 -8.61 10.56 -48.36
N PHE A 269 -7.62 9.72 -48.64
CA PHE A 269 -7.20 9.43 -50.01
C PHE A 269 -7.51 7.96 -50.35
N LEU A 270 -8.53 7.82 -51.17
CA LEU A 270 -8.92 6.60 -51.86
C LEU A 270 -7.81 6.15 -52.82
N SER A 271 -7.40 4.88 -52.75
CA SER A 271 -7.03 4.11 -53.95
C SER A 271 -7.05 2.59 -53.72
N ARG A 272 -8.19 2.01 -54.11
CA ARG A 272 -8.40 0.81 -54.93
C ARG A 272 -7.47 -0.42 -54.80
N ARG A 273 -8.17 -1.53 -54.50
CA ARG A 273 -8.07 -2.92 -55.03
C ARG A 273 -7.05 -3.87 -54.39
N GLY A 274 -7.56 -5.04 -54.02
CA GLY A 274 -6.87 -6.31 -54.29
C GLY A 274 -6.68 -7.21 -53.08
N ASN A 275 -7.49 -8.27 -53.00
CA ASN A 275 -7.51 -9.28 -51.95
C ASN A 275 -6.42 -10.37 -52.20
N VAL A 276 -6.29 -11.28 -51.21
CA VAL A 276 -5.87 -12.69 -51.31
C VAL A 276 -4.42 -13.10 -50.95
N GLU A 277 -4.38 -13.86 -49.85
CA GLU A 277 -3.59 -15.04 -49.46
C GLU A 277 -2.08 -15.03 -49.20
N ALA A 278 -1.79 -15.89 -48.22
CA ALA A 278 -0.51 -16.42 -47.79
C ALA A 278 0.38 -16.84 -48.96
N TRP A 279 1.68 -16.99 -48.69
CA TRP A 279 2.43 -18.21 -49.03
C TRP A 279 3.71 -18.26 -48.19
N LYS A 280 4.02 -19.49 -47.77
CA LYS A 280 5.22 -19.89 -47.04
C LYS A 280 6.42 -19.98 -47.99
N HIS A 281 7.60 -19.73 -47.43
CA HIS A 281 8.93 -20.28 -47.75
C HIS A 281 10.02 -19.24 -48.03
N ARG A 282 11.07 -19.30 -47.19
CA ARG A 282 12.44 -18.84 -47.47
C ARG A 282 13.03 -19.66 -48.64
N PRO A 283 13.96 -19.07 -49.41
CA PRO A 283 15.38 -19.22 -49.07
C PRO A 283 16.23 -17.94 -49.26
N GLU A 284 17.24 -17.75 -48.41
CA GLU A 284 18.50 -17.00 -48.73
C GLU A 284 19.25 -17.76 -49.86
N PRO A 285 20.27 -17.23 -50.60
CA PRO A 285 21.25 -16.16 -50.28
C PRO A 285 21.58 -15.30 -51.57
N PRO A 286 22.77 -14.70 -51.83
CA PRO A 286 23.95 -14.43 -51.01
C PRO A 286 24.44 -12.96 -51.01
N VAL A 287 25.45 -12.77 -50.15
CA VAL A 287 26.34 -11.62 -49.99
C VAL A 287 27.06 -11.25 -51.29
N LEU A 288 27.05 -9.96 -51.62
CA LEU A 288 28.21 -9.18 -52.10
C LEU A 288 28.14 -7.79 -51.47
#